data_AF-A0A9Q3CNJ1-F1
#
_entry.id   AF-A0A9Q3CNJ1-F1
#
_cell.length_a   1.000
_cell.length_b   1.000
_cell.length_c   1.000
_cell.angle_alpha   90.00
_cell.angle_beta   90.00
_cell.angle_gamma   90.00
#
_symmetry.space_group_name_H-M   'P 1'
#
loop_
_entity.id
_entity.type
_entity.pdbx_description
1 polymer ?
#
loop_
_entity_poly.entity_id
_entity_poly.type
_entity_poly.pdbx_seq_one_letter_code
_entity_poly.pdbx_strand_id
1 'polypeptide(L)'
;MEVQSNAAKYKSVLKKVRPVNEAMPQDLNPPLEKPELSRDPYETPLSPNAPLFIEKLKVTEERISMINSGPSGWLSEEEKNY
;
A
#
# COMPACT_ATOMS: atom_id res chain seq x y z
N MET A 1 -30.37 36.33 3.01
CA MET A 1 -29.55 35.19 3.46
C MET A 1 -28.30 35.77 4.10
N GLU A 2 -28.19 35.72 5.43
CA GLU A 2 -26.98 36.16 6.13
C GLU A 2 -25.89 35.11 5.94
N VAL A 3 -24.72 35.55 5.46
CA VAL A 3 -23.55 34.69 5.31
C VAL A 3 -22.94 34.50 6.69
N GLN A 4 -23.14 33.33 7.29
CA GLN A 4 -22.42 32.95 8.51
C GLN A 4 -20.94 32.79 8.18
N SER A 5 -20.13 33.75 8.64
CA SER A 5 -18.68 33.61 8.62
C SER A 5 -18.27 32.59 9.67
N ASN A 6 -17.82 31.42 9.21
CA ASN A 6 -17.09 30.47 10.06
C ASN A 6 -15.65 30.98 10.25
N ALA A 7 -15.50 32.18 10.83
CA ALA A 7 -14.21 32.65 11.28
C ALA A 7 -13.72 31.66 12.35
N ALA A 8 -12.62 30.96 12.08
CA ALA A 8 -12.02 30.01 13.00
C ALA A 8 -11.77 30.72 14.34
N LYS A 9 -12.63 30.44 15.33
CA LYS A 9 -12.49 31.01 16.67
C LYS A 9 -11.17 30.54 17.25
N TYR A 10 -10.18 31.44 17.31
CA TYR A 10 -8.90 31.16 17.96
C TYR A 10 -9.16 30.67 19.39
N LYS A 11 -8.60 29.51 19.75
CA LYS A 11 -8.69 29.01 21.14
C LYS A 11 -7.95 29.98 22.06
N SER A 12 -8.64 30.44 23.10
CA SER A 12 -8.03 31.28 24.15
C SER A 12 -6.78 30.61 24.70
N VAL A 13 -5.75 31.38 25.06
CA VAL A 13 -4.47 30.86 25.57
C VAL A 13 -4.66 29.91 26.76
N LEU A 14 -5.63 30.20 27.63
CA LEU A 14 -6.02 29.34 28.75
C LEU A 14 -6.55 27.95 28.35
N LYS A 15 -7.07 27.81 27.14
CA LYS A 15 -7.58 26.55 26.56
C LYS A 15 -6.56 25.87 25.63
N LYS A 16 -5.39 26.48 25.44
CA LYS A 16 -4.29 25.82 24.72
C LYS A 16 -3.68 24.80 25.67
N VAL A 17 -3.77 23.53 25.29
CA VAL A 17 -3.06 22.46 26.00
C VAL A 17 -1.56 22.77 25.91
N ARG A 18 -0.91 23.01 27.05
CA ARG A 18 0.54 23.11 27.12
C ARG A 18 1.09 21.69 27.18
N PRO A 19 2.03 21.29 26.31
CA PRO A 19 2.65 19.99 26.43
C PRO A 19 3.33 19.91 27.80
N VAL A 20 2.94 18.92 28.60
CA VAL A 20 3.68 18.55 29.81
C VAL A 20 4.83 17.67 29.36
N ASN A 21 6.03 17.91 29.88
CA ASN A 21 7.19 17.08 29.59
C ASN A 21 7.11 15.76 30.36
N GLU A 22 6.12 14.94 30.00
CA GLU A 22 5.95 13.58 30.48
C GLU A 22 6.51 12.61 29.44
N ALA A 23 7.16 11.54 29.90
CA ALA A 23 7.62 10.50 29.01
C ALA A 23 6.41 9.87 28.29
N MET A 24 6.54 9.66 26.98
CA MET A 24 5.51 8.99 26.20
C MET A 24 5.22 7.61 26.83
N PRO A 25 3.96 7.31 27.21
CA PRO A 25 3.60 5.99 27.70
C PRO A 25 3.96 4.95 26.64
N GLN A 26 4.79 3.99 26.99
CA GLN A 26 5.23 2.95 26.04
C GLN A 26 4.08 2.01 25.63
N ASP A 27 3.07 1.90 26.49
CA ASP A 27 1.86 1.11 26.25
C ASP A 27 0.87 1.80 25.29
N LEU A 28 1.09 3.08 24.96
CA LEU A 28 0.21 3.80 24.03
C LEU A 28 0.32 3.23 22.60
N ASN A 29 1.49 2.70 22.26
CA ASN A 29 1.77 2.20 20.92
C ASN A 29 2.52 0.87 21.03
N PRO A 30 1.82 -0.22 21.38
CA PRO A 30 2.44 -1.53 21.44
C PRO A 30 3.11 -1.83 20.08
N PRO A 31 4.26 -2.55 20.08
CA PRO A 31 4.88 -2.96 18.83
C PRO A 31 3.86 -3.68 17.95
N LEU A 32 3.82 -3.34 16.67
CA LEU A 32 2.93 -4.00 15.72
C LEU A 32 3.24 -5.50 15.71
N GLU A 33 2.23 -6.33 15.98
CA GLU A 33 2.35 -7.77 15.82
C GLU A 33 2.59 -8.11 14.36
N LYS A 34 3.45 -9.10 14.13
CA LYS A 34 3.66 -9.59 12.76
C LYS A 34 2.40 -10.33 12.32
N PRO A 35 1.85 -10.03 11.13
CA PRO A 35 0.74 -10.80 10.59
C PRO A 35 1.19 -12.25 10.36
N GLU A 36 0.23 -13.18 10.44
CA GLU A 36 0.47 -14.55 10.01
C GLU A 36 0.87 -14.56 8.53
N LEU A 37 2.04 -15.12 8.26
CA LEU A 37 2.53 -15.27 6.89
C LEU A 37 1.82 -16.47 6.26
N SER A 38 1.17 -16.26 5.12
CA SER A 38 0.53 -17.35 4.36
C SER A 38 1.53 -18.40 3.85
N ARG A 39 2.83 -18.06 3.85
CA ARG A 39 3.94 -18.90 3.39
C ARG A 39 5.08 -18.79 4.38
N ASP A 40 5.79 -19.89 4.63
CA ASP A 40 6.98 -19.86 5.47
C ASP A 40 8.07 -18.99 4.81
N PRO A 41 8.56 -17.92 5.47
CA PRO A 41 9.61 -17.05 4.95
C PRO A 41 10.98 -17.73 4.86
N TYR A 42 11.18 -18.86 5.56
CA TYR A 42 12.41 -19.64 5.57
C TYR A 42 12.38 -20.82 4.59
N GLU A 43 11.19 -21.22 4.14
CA GLU A 43 11.05 -22.08 2.97
C GLU A 43 11.26 -21.23 1.71
N THR A 44 12.50 -21.14 1.26
CA THR A 44 12.85 -20.59 -0.05
C THR A 44 12.37 -21.55 -1.15
N PRO A 45 11.45 -21.15 -2.06
CA PRO A 45 11.21 -21.87 -3.29
C PRO A 45 12.19 -21.31 -4.34
N LEU A 46 13.47 -21.25 -3.98
CA LEU A 46 14.53 -20.79 -4.85
C LEU A 46 15.50 -21.95 -4.90
N SER A 47 15.34 -22.80 -5.90
CA SER A 47 16.46 -23.62 -6.34
C SER A 47 17.67 -22.70 -6.46
N PRO A 48 18.85 -23.08 -5.95
CA PRO A 48 20.04 -22.22 -5.93
C PRO A 48 20.33 -21.59 -7.30
N ASN A 49 19.94 -22.30 -8.34
CA ASN A 49 19.93 -21.83 -9.71
C ASN A 49 18.51 -21.42 -10.10
N ALA A 50 18.35 -20.20 -10.60
CA ALA A 50 17.16 -19.81 -11.33
C ALA A 50 16.90 -20.81 -12.49
N PRO A 51 15.64 -21.01 -12.92
CA PRO A 51 15.37 -21.76 -14.13
C PRO A 51 16.11 -21.14 -15.31
N LEU A 52 16.60 -21.99 -16.22
CA LEU A 52 17.28 -21.53 -17.42
C LEU A 52 16.34 -20.62 -18.22
N PHE A 53 16.83 -19.43 -18.58
CA PHE A 53 16.13 -18.56 -19.49
C PHE A 53 16.13 -19.22 -20.88
N ILE A 54 14.95 -19.43 -21.43
CA ILE A 54 14.75 -19.94 -22.79
C ILE A 54 14.20 -18.78 -23.61
N GLU A 55 14.98 -18.32 -24.59
CA GLU A 55 14.55 -17.33 -25.57
C GLU A 55 13.34 -17.87 -26.33
N LYS A 56 12.16 -17.33 -26.02
CA LYS A 56 10.94 -17.58 -26.78
C LYS A 56 10.72 -16.39 -27.72
N LEU A 57 10.58 -16.68 -29.01
CA LEU A 57 10.42 -15.68 -30.06
C LEU A 57 9.14 -14.82 -29.92
N LYS A 58 8.13 -15.30 -29.17
CA LYS A 58 6.85 -14.61 -28.98
C LYS A 58 6.33 -14.74 -27.54
N VAL A 59 5.57 -13.74 -27.11
CA VAL A 59 4.73 -13.82 -25.91
C VAL A 59 3.65 -14.89 -26.15
N THR A 60 3.53 -15.86 -25.25
CA THR A 60 2.48 -16.89 -25.31
C THR A 60 1.18 -16.35 -24.71
N GLU A 61 0.03 -16.83 -25.18
CA GLU A 61 -1.29 -16.46 -24.63
C GLU A 61 -1.36 -16.72 -23.11
N GLU A 62 -0.76 -17.82 -22.65
CA GLU A 62 -0.62 -18.14 -21.22
C GLU A 62 0.10 -17.02 -20.45
N ARG A 63 1.15 -16.41 -21.03
CA ARG A 63 1.86 -15.30 -20.38
C ARG A 63 1.03 -14.03 -20.36
N ILE A 64 0.27 -13.75 -21.41
CA ILE A 64 -0.63 -12.58 -21.47
C ILE A 64 -1.72 -12.72 -20.42
N SER A 65 -2.29 -13.91 -20.24
CA SER A 65 -3.32 -14.17 -19.23
C SER A 65 -2.84 -13.99 -17.78
N MET A 66 -1.53 -14.11 -17.55
CA MET A 66 -0.92 -13.92 -16.24
C MET A 66 -0.61 -12.45 -15.93
N ILE A 67 -0.66 -11.57 -16.94
CA ILE A 67 -0.45 -10.14 -16.76
C ILE A 67 -1.73 -9.52 -16.20
N ASN A 68 -1.60 -8.81 -15.08
CA ASN A 68 -2.71 -8.05 -14.53
C ASN A 68 -2.96 -6.80 -15.40
N SER A 69 -4.02 -6.84 -16.21
CA SER A 69 -4.44 -5.74 -17.09
C SER A 69 -5.20 -4.62 -16.36
N GLY A 70 -5.30 -4.68 -15.04
CA GLY A 70 -6.05 -3.73 -14.23
C GLY A 70 -7.58 -3.98 -14.24
N PRO A 71 -8.35 -3.08 -13.61
CA PRO A 71 -9.81 -3.19 -13.54
C PRO A 71 -10.50 -2.95 -14.89
N SER A 72 -11.78 -3.32 -15.00
CA SER A 72 -12.57 -3.11 -16.22
C SER A 72 -12.56 -1.63 -16.64
N GLY A 73 -12.13 -1.35 -17.88
CA GLY A 73 -11.98 -0.01 -18.43
C GLY A 73 -10.60 0.63 -18.24
N TRP A 74 -9.64 -0.08 -17.64
CA TRP A 74 -8.26 0.41 -17.47
C TRP A 74 -7.45 0.49 -18.77
N LEU A 75 -7.73 -0.41 -19.72
CA LEU A 75 -7.13 -0.41 -21.06
C LEU A 75 -8.22 -0.26 -22.12
N SER A 76 -7.95 0.57 -23.13
CA SER A 76 -8.79 0.68 -24.32
C SER A 76 -8.75 -0.61 -25.17
N GLU A 77 -9.67 -0.76 -26.11
CA GLU A 77 -9.66 -1.91 -27.03
C GLU A 77 -8.42 -1.90 -27.93
N GLU A 78 -7.92 -0.73 -28.31
CA GLU A 78 -6.68 -0.64 -29.07
C GLU A 78 -5.48 -1.06 -28.21
N GLU A 79 -5.40 -0.60 -26.96
CA GLU A 79 -4.29 -0.90 -26.04
C GLU A 79 -4.21 -2.39 -25.64
N LYS A 80 -5.32 -3.12 -25.69
CA LYS A 80 -5.34 -4.58 -25.47
C LYS A 80 -4.75 -5.38 -26.63
N ASN A 81 -4.68 -4.79 -27.82
CA ASN A 81 -4.26 -5.46 -29.06
C ASN A 81 -2.82 -5.13 -29.46
N TYR A 82 -2.11 -4.30 -28.69
CA TYR A 82 -0.68 -3.96 -28.84
C TYR A 82 0.18 -4.74 -27.84
#